data_AF-A0A380TEE5-F1
#
_entry.id   AF-A0A380TEE5-F1
#
_cell.length_a   1.000
_cell.length_b   1.000
_cell.length_c   1.000
_cell.angle_alpha   90.00
_cell.angle_beta   90.00
_cell.angle_gamma   90.00
#
_symmetry.space_group_name_H-M   'P 1'
#
loop_
_entity.id
_entity.type
_entity.pdbx_description
1 polymer ?
#
loop_
_entity_poly.entity_id
_entity_poly.type
_entity_poly.pdbx_seq_one_letter_code
_entity_poly.pdbx_strand_id
1 'polypeptide(L)' 'MPVMGATPLSGLFLNTGHGTLGWTMACGAGRVVADVILGQTPEIALDGFGSERFR' A
#
# COMPACT_ATOMS: atom_id res chain seq x y z
N MET A 1 -5.67 -2.40 10.11
CA MET A 1 -5.00 -2.92 8.89
C MET A 1 -4.73 -1.75 7.99
N PRO A 2 -3.50 -1.61 7.46
CA PRO A 2 -3.11 -0.48 6.62
C PRO A 2 -3.91 -0.43 5.32
N VAL A 3 -3.92 0.75 4.71
CA VAL A 3 -4.43 0.99 3.36
C VAL A 3 -3.25 1.33 2.47
N MET A 4 -3.00 0.47 1.48
CA MET A 4 -1.84 0.54 0.60
C MET A 4 -2.22 0.26 -0.86
N GLY A 5 -1.51 0.90 -1.78
CA GLY A 5 -1.64 0.65 -3.21
C GLY A 5 -2.40 1.75 -3.97
N ALA A 6 -2.82 1.41 -5.18
CA ALA A 6 -3.50 2.35 -6.07
C ALA A 6 -4.91 2.69 -5.56
N THR A 7 -5.37 3.88 -5.91
CA THR A 7 -6.74 4.32 -5.65
C THR A 7 -7.53 4.41 -6.95
N PRO A 8 -8.86 4.59 -6.90
CA PRO A 8 -9.65 4.91 -8.09
C PRO A 8 -9.25 6.24 -8.76
N LEU A 9 -8.49 7.11 -8.06
CA LEU A 9 -8.00 8.36 -8.59
C LEU A 9 -6.65 8.13 -9.29
N SER A 10 -6.59 8.54 -10.56
CA SER A 10 -5.37 8.40 -11.38
C SER A 10 -4.18 9.13 -10.75
N GLY A 11 -3.05 8.44 -10.66
CA GLY A 11 -1.81 8.98 -10.09
C GLY A 11 -1.79 9.11 -8.57
N LEU A 12 -2.85 8.69 -7.86
CA LEU A 12 -2.90 8.70 -6.39
C LEU A 12 -2.71 7.28 -5.83
N PHE A 13 -1.74 7.17 -4.93
CA PHE A 13 -1.37 5.94 -4.23
C PHE A 13 -1.37 6.17 -2.72
N LEU A 14 -1.70 5.14 -1.95
CA LEU A 14 -1.78 5.20 -0.50
C LEU A 14 -0.72 4.33 0.16
N ASN A 15 -0.24 4.82 1.30
CA ASN A 15 0.61 4.09 2.24
C ASN A 15 0.30 4.57 3.66
N THR A 16 -0.87 4.22 4.19
CA THR A 16 -1.40 4.80 5.43
C THR A 16 -2.06 3.76 6.33
N GLY A 17 -2.42 4.14 7.56
CA GLY A 17 -3.19 3.28 8.47
C GLY A 17 -2.40 2.13 9.12
N HIS A 18 -1.07 2.22 9.16
CA HIS A 18 -0.18 1.18 9.72
C HIS A 18 -0.28 1.00 11.25
N GLY A 19 -0.95 1.90 11.96
CA GLY A 19 -1.11 1.83 13.41
C GLY A 19 0.22 1.98 14.15
N THR A 20 0.31 1.41 15.36
CA THR A 20 1.46 1.57 16.26
C THR A 20 2.74 0.86 15.78
N LEU A 21 2.61 -0.16 14.93
CA LEU A 21 3.75 -0.89 14.37
C LEU A 21 4.29 -0.27 13.06
N GLY A 22 3.78 0.89 12.65
CA GLY A 22 4.13 1.50 11.36
C GLY A 22 5.62 1.77 11.17
N TRP A 23 6.35 2.12 12.23
CA TRP A 23 7.80 2.30 12.16
C TRP A 23 8.53 0.99 11.80
N THR A 24 8.15 -0.12 12.42
CA THR A 24 8.73 -1.44 12.17
C THR A 24 8.49 -1.89 10.73
N MET A 25 7.36 -1.53 10.14
CA MET A 25 6.96 -1.94 8.78
C MET A 25 7.33 -0.93 7.69
N ALA A 26 7.91 0.23 8.05
CA ALA A 26 8.06 1.38 7.15
C ALA A 26 8.83 1.03 5.85
N CYS A 27 9.98 0.37 5.96
CA CYS A 27 10.81 0.02 4.81
C CYS A 27 10.12 -0.99 3.88
N GLY A 28 9.47 -2.01 4.45
CA GLY A 28 8.75 -3.02 3.67
C GLY A 28 7.54 -2.43 2.94
N ALA A 29 6.72 -1.67 3.67
CA ALA A 29 5.55 -0.99 3.09
C ALA A 29 5.95 0.02 2.01
N GLY A 30 7.04 0.77 2.22
CA GLY A 30 7.58 1.69 1.23
C GLY A 30 8.03 1.00 -0.06
N ARG A 31 8.72 -0.13 0.04
CA ARG A 31 9.10 -0.94 -1.14
C ARG A 31 7.87 -1.42 -1.91
N VAL A 32 6.91 -2.02 -1.22
CA VAL A 32 5.69 -2.55 -1.85
C VAL A 32 4.93 -1.45 -2.60
N VAL A 33 4.77 -0.27 -1.99
CA VAL A 33 4.07 0.86 -2.64
C VAL A 33 4.89 1.42 -3.80
N ALA A 34 6.23 1.46 -3.71
CA ALA A 34 7.09 1.88 -4.82
C ALA A 34 6.96 0.95 -6.03
N ASP A 35 6.91 -0.37 -5.82
CA ASP A 35 6.71 -1.34 -6.90
C ASP A 35 5.38 -1.10 -7.61
N VAL A 36 4.30 -0.85 -6.85
CA VAL A 36 2.98 -0.49 -7.41
C VAL A 36 3.04 0.80 -8.23
N ILE A 37 3.70 1.84 -7.73
CA ILE A 37 3.86 3.12 -8.45
C ILE A 37 4.58 2.91 -9.79
N LEU A 38 5.59 2.03 -9.80
CA LEU A 38 6.39 1.74 -10.99
C LEU A 38 5.75 0.69 -11.92
N GLY A 39 4.56 0.17 -11.59
CA GLY A 39 3.91 -0.91 -12.34
C GLY A 39 4.66 -2.25 -12.27
N GLN A 40 5.53 -2.42 -11.27
CA GLN A 40 6.22 -3.67 -10.99
C GLN A 40 5.33 -4.58 -10.14
N THR A 41 5.57 -5.89 -10.23
CA THR A 41 4.87 -6.85 -9.36
C THR A 41 5.52 -6.81 -7.97
N PRO A 42 4.78 -6.43 -6.91
CA PRO A 42 5.35 -6.40 -5.57
C PRO A 42 5.65 -7.81 -5.06
N GLU A 43 6.68 -7.94 -4.22
CA GLU A 43 7.05 -9.22 -3.58
C GLU A 43 5.95 -9.72 -2.62
N ILE A 44 5.20 -8.80 -2.02
CA ILE A 44 4.09 -9.08 -1.10
C ILE A 44 2.79 -8.67 -1.78
N ALA A 45 1.85 -9.62 -1.88
CA ALA A 45 0.52 -9.35 -2.42
C ALA A 45 -0.23 -8.32 -1.58
N LEU A 46 -0.87 -7.36 -2.25
CA LEU A 46 -1.63 -6.28 -1.61
C LEU A 46 -3.12 -6.60 -1.42
N ASP A 47 -3.52 -7.85 -1.65
CA ASP A 47 -4.92 -8.29 -1.54
C ASP A 47 -5.49 -7.96 -0.15
N GLY A 48 -6.58 -7.19 -0.14
CA GLY A 48 -7.26 -6.78 1.09
C GLY A 48 -6.63 -5.59 1.83
N PHE A 49 -5.55 -5.00 1.31
CA PHE A 49 -4.98 -3.73 1.77
C PHE A 49 -5.43 -2.53 0.94
N GLY A 50 -6.14 -2.72 -0.18
CA GLY A 50 -6.57 -1.63 -1.01
C GLY A 50 -7.76 -0.85 -0.45
N SER A 51 -7.95 0.36 -0.98
CA SER A 51 -9.02 1.27 -0.54
C SER A 51 -10.43 0.73 -0.79
N GLU A 52 -10.59 -0.20 -1.73
CA GLU A 52 -11.84 -0.89 -2.07
C GLU A 52 -12.44 -1.65 -0.90
N ARG A 53 -11.64 -2.02 0.12
CA ARG A 53 -12.11 -2.67 1.34
C ARG A 53 -13.16 -1.84 2.12
N PHE A 54 -13.17 -0.52 1.94
CA PHE A 54 -14.06 0.39 2.68
C PHE A 54 -15.25 0.87 1.85
N ARG A 55 -15.53 0.20 0.72
CA ARG A 55 -16.66 0.50 -0.14
C ARG A 55 -17.86 -0.41 0.15
#